data_AF-A0A418EE82-F1
#
_entry.id   AF-A0A418EE82-F1
#
_cell.length_a   1.000
_cell.length_b   1.000
_cell.length_c   1.000
_cell.angle_alpha   90.00
_cell.angle_beta   90.00
_cell.angle_gamma   90.00
#
_symmetry.space_group_name_H-M   'P 1'
#
loop_
_entity.id
_entity.type
_entity.pdbx_description
1 polymer ?
#
loop_
_entity_poly.entity_id
_entity_poly.type
_entity_poly.pdbx_seq_one_letter_code
_entity_poly.pdbx_strand_id
1 'polypeptide(L)'
;MRPGKGSSKTKISFWDAKKMLEKLGVQFDHARTVTKSTQDTVLVVRLYFFTAHAFNNAYSVVSGQPNNTVFAQGNAVEIQIATVVNDNATVSSSLAVTAPPDFDQHMKGCRIDTIVVKGLPAKWFDVDTKSFLDDDDHPPPSIQSAYMHDQHALFQLFSTFGALSAIDVVPPSATTSTTTGADDGTTASSTVSTSHFDAYVQFKTYDGVRAALSTLCDGGSRVLCHTSHVKTFVPLVAHVDTTEYLSDAHIRQRRFAREQRLHDQKAKAAAAIAAERQAKASMEQATALVGSLGDELDKAAADAIQLSSSLAELKAAAAAYAALKAAPTMERVAIVRQALDVVGTCLAKAVRDKEEHEAAIQRAAWTKQVNKAAAAARDLKLARLQKKLSAAKHSFASIVGHVAVVADMAAADEALAVAVQSATTVRS
;
A
#
# COMPACT_ATOMS: atom_id res chain seq x y z
N MET A 1 63.11 14.76 -44.99
CA MET A 1 61.93 15.54 -45.44
C MET A 1 61.82 16.79 -44.59
N ARG A 2 61.66 17.98 -45.20
CA ARG A 2 61.43 19.24 -44.45
C ARG A 2 60.08 19.17 -43.70
N PRO A 3 59.96 19.71 -42.48
CA PRO A 3 58.67 19.93 -41.84
C PRO A 3 57.85 20.91 -42.69
N GLY A 4 56.73 20.45 -43.23
CA GLY A 4 55.80 21.30 -43.98
C GLY A 4 55.11 22.33 -43.08
N LYS A 5 54.72 23.46 -43.67
CA LYS A 5 53.89 24.52 -43.05
C LYS A 5 52.80 23.92 -42.16
N GLY A 6 52.83 24.27 -40.87
CA GLY A 6 51.92 23.77 -39.85
C GLY A 6 50.45 23.94 -40.25
N SER A 7 49.70 22.84 -40.18
CA SER A 7 48.25 22.84 -40.30
C SER A 7 47.66 23.66 -39.15
N SER A 8 46.78 24.62 -39.46
CA SER A 8 46.07 25.47 -38.49
C SER A 8 45.03 24.72 -37.64
N LYS A 9 44.87 23.41 -37.86
CA LYS A 9 43.98 22.56 -37.06
C LYS A 9 44.67 22.17 -35.75
N THR A 10 44.24 22.79 -34.66
CA THR A 10 44.67 22.46 -33.29
C THR A 10 44.04 21.17 -32.74
N LYS A 11 43.06 20.59 -33.44
CA LYS A 11 42.36 19.36 -33.05
C LYS A 11 42.33 18.33 -34.18
N ILE A 12 42.61 17.08 -33.83
CA ILE A 12 42.56 15.93 -34.74
C ILE A 12 41.14 15.36 -34.70
N SER A 13 40.50 15.21 -35.85
CA SER A 13 39.20 14.54 -35.93
C SER A 13 39.34 13.01 -35.94
N PHE A 14 38.27 12.29 -35.60
CA PHE A 14 38.24 10.82 -35.75
C PHE A 14 38.63 10.36 -37.17
N TRP A 15 38.20 11.08 -38.20
CA TRP A 15 38.54 10.74 -39.59
C TRP A 15 40.02 10.95 -39.92
N ASP A 16 40.63 11.97 -39.32
CA ASP A 16 42.07 12.19 -39.44
C ASP A 16 42.85 11.06 -38.74
N ALA A 17 42.44 10.67 -37.52
CA ALA A 17 43.02 9.55 -36.79
C ALA A 17 42.86 8.21 -37.54
N LYS A 18 41.69 7.95 -38.13
CA LYS A 18 41.46 6.77 -38.99
C LYS A 18 42.46 6.71 -40.15
N LYS A 19 42.63 7.82 -40.88
CA LYS A 19 43.59 7.89 -41.99
C LYS A 19 45.04 7.67 -41.55
N MET A 20 45.39 8.10 -40.33
CA MET A 20 46.73 7.86 -39.77
C MET A 20 46.96 6.37 -39.51
N LEU A 21 45.98 5.69 -38.89
CA LEU A 21 46.03 4.25 -38.64
C LEU A 21 46.07 3.44 -39.94
N GLU A 22 45.26 3.81 -40.93
CA GLU A 22 45.27 3.19 -42.27
C GLU A 22 46.63 3.31 -42.95
N LYS A 23 47.30 4.47 -42.83
CA LYS A 23 48.66 4.66 -43.35
C LYS A 23 49.72 3.80 -42.66
N LEU A 24 49.50 3.45 -41.40
CA LEU A 24 50.35 2.49 -40.69
C LEU A 24 50.05 1.04 -41.10
N GLY A 25 49.01 0.79 -41.90
CA GLY A 25 48.56 -0.57 -42.22
C GLY A 25 47.67 -1.18 -41.13
N VAL A 26 47.18 -0.38 -40.18
CA VAL A 26 46.23 -0.82 -39.16
C VAL A 26 44.82 -0.81 -39.74
N GLN A 27 44.28 -2.01 -40.00
CA GLN A 27 42.88 -2.19 -40.37
C GLN A 27 42.08 -2.67 -39.17
N PHE A 28 40.94 -2.03 -38.92
CA PHE A 28 40.03 -2.33 -37.81
C PHE A 28 38.59 -2.43 -38.33
N ASP A 29 37.78 -3.27 -37.69
CA ASP A 29 36.41 -3.57 -38.13
C ASP A 29 35.43 -2.49 -37.68
N HIS A 30 35.63 -1.94 -36.47
CA HIS A 30 34.81 -0.85 -35.95
C HIS A 30 35.62 0.08 -35.05
N ALA A 31 35.13 1.31 -34.90
CA ALA A 31 35.70 2.26 -33.96
C ALA A 31 34.64 3.16 -33.34
N ARG A 32 34.81 3.47 -32.06
CA ARG A 32 33.92 4.32 -31.28
C ARG A 32 34.72 5.36 -30.52
N THR A 33 34.36 6.63 -30.68
CA THR A 33 34.90 7.70 -29.83
C THR A 33 34.37 7.56 -28.40
N VAL A 34 35.28 7.59 -27.43
CA VAL A 34 34.98 7.45 -25.99
C VAL A 34 34.90 8.81 -25.31
N THR A 35 35.69 9.79 -25.72
CA THR A 35 35.63 11.14 -25.17
C THR A 35 34.31 11.83 -25.51
N LYS A 36 33.66 12.38 -24.47
CA LYS A 36 32.30 12.93 -24.53
C LYS A 36 32.27 14.45 -24.66
N SER A 37 33.36 15.15 -24.36
CA SER A 37 33.40 16.62 -24.32
C SER A 37 34.25 17.21 -25.43
N THR A 38 33.75 18.29 -26.05
CA THR A 38 34.52 19.12 -26.99
C THR A 38 35.68 19.88 -26.33
N GLN A 39 35.76 19.88 -24.99
CA GLN A 39 36.83 20.52 -24.22
C GLN A 39 38.02 19.57 -23.93
N ASP A 40 37.89 18.27 -24.21
CA ASP A 40 38.97 17.31 -23.96
C ASP A 40 40.13 17.58 -24.94
N THR A 41 41.36 17.62 -24.40
CA THR A 41 42.59 17.80 -25.17
C THR A 41 43.08 16.51 -25.83
N VAL A 42 42.53 15.36 -25.41
CA VAL A 42 42.89 14.01 -25.89
C VAL A 42 41.67 13.39 -26.57
N LEU A 43 41.84 12.88 -27.79
CA LEU A 43 40.82 12.09 -28.47
C LEU A 43 41.02 10.62 -28.12
N VAL A 44 40.11 10.03 -27.33
CA VAL A 44 40.14 8.59 -27.01
C VAL A 44 39.21 7.85 -27.96
N VAL A 45 39.76 6.91 -28.74
CA VAL A 45 39.01 6.07 -29.67
C VAL A 45 39.22 4.61 -29.29
N ARG A 46 38.12 3.87 -29.10
CA ARG A 46 38.15 2.43 -28.92
C ARG A 46 38.00 1.75 -30.28
N LEU A 47 39.00 0.97 -30.67
CA LEU A 47 38.99 0.17 -31.89
C LEU A 47 38.55 -1.26 -31.57
N TYR A 48 37.76 -1.86 -32.45
CA TYR A 48 37.31 -3.24 -32.35
C TYR A 48 37.83 -4.03 -33.53
N PHE A 49 38.28 -5.25 -33.24
CA PHE A 49 38.82 -6.21 -34.18
C PHE A 49 38.08 -7.53 -34.02
N PHE A 50 37.61 -8.12 -35.10
CA PHE A 50 36.83 -9.37 -35.10
C PHE A 50 37.73 -10.61 -35.04
N THR A 51 39.03 -10.43 -35.30
CA THR A 51 40.01 -11.52 -35.19
C THR A 51 41.18 -11.11 -34.30
N ALA A 52 41.66 -12.06 -33.49
CA ALA A 52 42.85 -11.87 -32.67
C ALA A 52 44.09 -11.56 -33.53
N HIS A 53 44.18 -12.15 -34.72
CA HIS A 53 45.26 -11.87 -35.67
C HIS A 53 45.28 -10.39 -36.10
N ALA A 54 44.13 -9.82 -36.48
CA ALA A 54 44.05 -8.41 -36.85
C ALA A 54 44.38 -7.48 -35.68
N PHE A 55 43.89 -7.79 -34.48
CA PHE A 55 44.25 -7.07 -33.25
C PHE A 55 45.76 -7.11 -32.98
N ASN A 56 46.37 -8.31 -32.97
CA ASN A 56 47.79 -8.48 -32.67
C ASN A 56 48.68 -7.79 -33.69
N ASN A 57 48.32 -7.85 -34.98
CA ASN A 57 49.02 -7.11 -36.03
C ASN A 57 48.92 -5.60 -35.80
N ALA A 58 47.72 -5.08 -35.53
CA ALA A 58 47.51 -3.67 -35.23
C ALA A 58 48.30 -3.21 -34.00
N TYR A 59 48.26 -3.98 -32.91
CA TYR A 59 49.01 -3.71 -31.69
C TYR A 59 50.51 -3.66 -31.97
N SER A 60 51.05 -4.66 -32.68
CA SER A 60 52.47 -4.70 -33.06
C SER A 60 52.88 -3.48 -33.89
N VAL A 61 52.10 -3.14 -34.92
CA VAL A 61 52.36 -1.99 -35.79
C VAL A 61 52.40 -0.66 -35.03
N VAL A 62 51.46 -0.44 -34.11
CA VAL A 62 51.38 0.81 -33.34
C VAL A 62 52.48 0.86 -32.29
N SER A 63 52.68 -0.22 -31.54
CA SER A 63 53.74 -0.34 -30.52
C SER A 63 55.16 -0.26 -31.07
N GLY A 64 55.34 -0.62 -32.34
CA GLY A 64 56.61 -0.53 -33.06
C GLY A 64 56.95 0.90 -33.54
N GLN A 65 56.04 1.87 -33.42
CA GLN A 65 56.34 3.26 -33.75
C GLN A 65 57.24 3.88 -32.67
N PRO A 66 58.26 4.68 -33.04
CA PRO A 66 59.09 5.37 -32.06
C PRO A 66 58.23 6.30 -31.20
N ASN A 67 58.26 6.09 -29.88
CA ASN A 67 57.42 6.79 -28.89
C ASN A 67 55.91 6.71 -29.20
N ASN A 68 55.44 5.63 -29.83
CA ASN A 68 54.07 5.47 -30.32
C ASN A 68 53.57 6.66 -31.15
N THR A 69 54.46 7.42 -31.80
CA THR A 69 54.11 8.71 -32.41
C THR A 69 53.94 8.56 -33.92
N VAL A 70 52.89 9.18 -34.47
CA VAL A 70 52.62 9.25 -35.91
C VAL A 70 52.60 10.69 -36.37
N PHE A 71 53.17 10.97 -37.55
CA PHE A 71 53.17 12.31 -38.12
C PHE A 71 51.99 12.51 -39.06
N ALA A 72 51.19 13.53 -38.80
CA ALA A 72 50.10 13.94 -39.68
C ALA A 72 50.02 15.45 -39.82
N GLN A 73 49.99 15.91 -41.08
CA GLN A 73 49.89 17.35 -41.42
C GLN A 73 50.96 18.22 -40.73
N GLY A 74 52.16 17.66 -40.48
CA GLY A 74 53.26 18.35 -39.81
C GLY A 74 53.26 18.26 -38.29
N ASN A 75 52.23 17.69 -37.67
CA ASN A 75 52.13 17.51 -36.22
C ASN A 75 52.51 16.08 -35.81
N ALA A 76 53.19 15.96 -34.68
CA ALA A 76 53.45 14.69 -34.00
C ALA A 76 52.22 14.32 -33.15
N VAL A 77 51.69 13.12 -33.36
CA VAL A 77 50.50 12.60 -32.67
C VAL A 77 50.92 11.37 -31.89
N GLU A 78 50.88 11.45 -30.56
CA GLU A 78 51.17 10.31 -29.71
C GLU A 78 49.94 9.39 -29.66
N ILE A 79 50.15 8.10 -29.96
CA ILE A 79 49.14 7.06 -29.83
C ILE A 79 49.37 6.35 -28.50
N GLN A 80 48.52 6.64 -27.52
CA GLN A 80 48.55 5.90 -26.26
C GLN A 80 47.71 4.63 -26.41
N ILE A 81 48.38 3.48 -26.31
CA ILE A 81 47.69 2.18 -26.25
C ILE A 81 47.30 1.96 -24.79
N ALA A 82 46.02 2.16 -24.48
CA ALA A 82 45.45 1.76 -23.21
C ALA A 82 44.71 0.43 -23.39
N THR A 83 45.14 -0.61 -22.68
CA THR A 83 44.26 -1.75 -22.41
C THR A 83 43.17 -1.25 -21.48
N VAL A 84 41.93 -1.22 -21.94
CA VAL A 84 40.80 -0.98 -21.05
C VAL A 84 40.65 -2.25 -20.22
N VAL A 85 41.32 -2.28 -19.08
CA VAL A 85 40.90 -3.14 -17.98
C VAL A 85 39.54 -2.58 -17.58
N ASN A 86 38.48 -3.32 -17.85
CA ASN A 86 37.20 -2.99 -17.24
C ASN A 86 37.43 -3.14 -15.73
N ASP A 87 37.42 -2.05 -14.97
CA ASP A 87 37.56 -2.12 -13.50
C ASP A 87 36.38 -2.88 -12.85
N ASN A 88 35.26 -3.02 -13.59
CA ASN A 88 34.13 -3.88 -13.24
C ASN A 88 34.26 -5.33 -13.78
N ALA A 89 35.31 -5.65 -14.54
CA ALA A 89 35.69 -7.00 -14.94
C ALA A 89 36.71 -7.58 -13.95
N THR A 90 36.49 -7.37 -12.66
CA THR A 90 37.05 -8.28 -11.66
C THR A 90 36.32 -9.61 -11.85
N VAL A 91 36.88 -10.46 -12.70
CA VAL A 91 37.13 -11.90 -12.51
C VAL A 91 37.61 -12.40 -13.88
N SER A 92 38.91 -12.26 -14.15
CA SER A 92 39.58 -13.20 -15.05
C SER A 92 39.45 -14.57 -14.39
N SER A 93 38.74 -15.48 -15.04
CA SER A 93 38.50 -16.83 -14.53
C SER A 93 39.82 -17.60 -14.46
N SER A 94 40.52 -17.54 -13.33
CA SER A 94 41.63 -18.43 -13.01
C SER A 94 41.09 -19.80 -12.59
N LEU A 95 40.14 -20.36 -13.35
CA LEU A 95 39.74 -21.73 -13.18
C LEU A 95 40.96 -22.62 -13.43
N ALA A 96 41.12 -23.63 -12.58
CA ALA A 96 42.21 -24.57 -12.70
C ALA A 96 42.20 -25.25 -14.09
N VAL A 97 43.39 -25.62 -14.57
CA VAL A 97 43.54 -26.33 -15.85
C VAL A 97 42.95 -27.75 -15.79
N THR A 98 42.71 -28.27 -14.59
CA THR A 98 42.05 -29.57 -14.39
C THR A 98 40.87 -29.38 -13.46
N ALA A 99 39.86 -30.25 -13.64
CA ALA A 99 38.71 -30.25 -12.74
C ALA A 99 39.15 -30.56 -11.30
N PRO A 100 38.52 -29.96 -10.28
CA PRO A 100 38.69 -30.38 -8.91
C PRO A 100 38.45 -31.90 -8.75
N PRO A 101 39.21 -32.63 -7.91
CA PRO A 101 39.08 -34.08 -7.76
C PRO A 101 37.68 -34.56 -7.34
N ASP A 102 36.92 -33.69 -6.70
CA ASP A 102 35.57 -33.89 -6.18
C ASP A 102 34.48 -33.34 -7.10
N PHE A 103 34.82 -32.85 -8.29
CA PHE A 103 33.85 -32.23 -9.22
C PHE A 103 32.64 -33.12 -9.52
N ASP A 104 32.85 -34.42 -9.73
CA ASP A 104 31.77 -35.38 -9.99
C ASP A 104 31.09 -35.92 -8.72
N GLN A 105 31.63 -35.61 -7.54
CA GLN A 105 31.01 -35.96 -6.25
C GLN A 105 29.95 -34.93 -5.84
N HIS A 106 30.10 -33.69 -6.29
CA HIS A 106 29.13 -32.63 -6.06
C HIS A 106 27.93 -32.73 -7.01
N MET A 107 26.75 -32.38 -6.50
CA MET A 107 25.51 -32.37 -7.28
C MET A 107 25.57 -31.31 -8.40
N LYS A 108 24.87 -31.59 -9.51
CA LYS A 108 24.74 -30.64 -10.62
C LYS A 108 24.20 -29.29 -10.15
N GLY A 109 24.78 -28.20 -10.62
CA GLY A 109 24.39 -26.84 -10.24
C GLY A 109 24.89 -26.40 -8.86
N CYS A 110 25.40 -27.31 -8.03
CA CYS A 110 26.15 -26.99 -6.81
C CYS A 110 27.67 -27.02 -7.04
N ARG A 111 28.11 -27.53 -8.18
CA ARG A 111 29.52 -27.57 -8.62
C ARG A 111 29.80 -26.48 -9.64
N ILE A 112 31.07 -26.32 -10.03
CA ILE A 112 31.53 -25.36 -11.04
C ILE A 112 31.18 -25.86 -12.45
N ASP A 113 29.89 -26.09 -12.69
CA ASP A 113 29.34 -26.53 -13.97
C ASP A 113 28.43 -25.49 -14.63
N THR A 114 28.15 -24.38 -13.93
CA THR A 114 27.22 -23.35 -14.38
C THR A 114 27.92 -22.00 -14.51
N ILE A 115 27.67 -21.30 -15.63
CA ILE A 115 28.09 -19.92 -15.85
C ILE A 115 26.87 -19.01 -15.96
N VAL A 116 27.06 -17.74 -15.60
CA VAL A 116 26.13 -16.65 -15.88
C VAL A 116 26.73 -15.74 -16.93
N VAL A 117 26.00 -15.50 -18.01
CA VAL A 117 26.32 -14.50 -19.03
C VAL A 117 25.34 -13.33 -18.92
N LYS A 118 25.84 -12.14 -18.63
CA LYS A 118 25.02 -10.96 -18.33
C LYS A 118 24.77 -10.08 -19.55
N GLY A 119 23.60 -9.45 -19.57
CA GLY A 119 23.27 -8.34 -20.47
C GLY A 119 23.22 -8.71 -21.95
N LEU A 120 22.75 -9.91 -22.30
CA LEU A 120 22.58 -10.33 -23.69
C LEU A 120 21.32 -9.67 -24.29
N PRO A 121 21.32 -9.24 -25.58
CA PRO A 121 20.14 -8.60 -26.16
C PRO A 121 19.06 -9.62 -26.50
N ALA A 122 17.85 -9.44 -25.95
CA ALA A 122 16.76 -10.40 -26.11
C ALA A 122 16.41 -10.67 -27.57
N LYS A 123 16.37 -9.62 -28.40
CA LYS A 123 16.04 -9.72 -29.84
C LYS A 123 17.05 -10.50 -30.67
N TRP A 124 18.29 -10.65 -30.20
CA TRP A 124 19.30 -11.40 -30.95
C TRP A 124 19.22 -12.90 -30.71
N PHE A 125 18.51 -13.32 -29.66
CA PHE A 125 18.43 -14.69 -29.20
C PHE A 125 16.98 -15.19 -29.10
N ASP A 126 16.02 -14.45 -29.67
CA ASP A 126 14.59 -14.75 -29.63
C ASP A 126 14.04 -15.04 -28.22
N VAL A 127 14.53 -14.28 -27.23
CA VAL A 127 14.09 -14.41 -25.83
C VAL A 127 12.83 -13.58 -25.58
N ASP A 128 11.76 -14.23 -25.12
CA ASP A 128 10.53 -13.55 -24.71
C ASP A 128 10.66 -12.92 -23.32
N THR A 129 10.98 -11.62 -23.31
CA THR A 129 11.13 -10.82 -22.09
C THR A 129 9.81 -10.29 -21.54
N LYS A 130 8.66 -10.58 -22.15
CA LYS A 130 7.35 -10.23 -21.55
C LYS A 130 7.16 -10.98 -20.23
N SER A 131 7.62 -12.22 -20.18
CA SER A 131 7.65 -13.04 -18.96
C SER A 131 8.46 -12.41 -17.82
N PHE A 132 9.32 -11.43 -18.11
CA PHE A 132 10.13 -10.73 -17.10
C PHE A 132 9.35 -9.63 -16.39
N LEU A 133 8.27 -9.14 -17.00
CA LEU A 133 7.41 -8.11 -16.43
C LEU A 133 6.34 -8.71 -15.52
N ASP A 134 6.01 -9.97 -15.75
CA ASP A 134 5.10 -10.73 -14.92
C ASP A 134 5.92 -11.50 -13.89
N ASP A 135 5.99 -11.00 -12.65
CA ASP A 135 6.52 -11.74 -11.48
C ASP A 135 5.89 -13.15 -11.32
N ASP A 136 4.79 -13.39 -12.03
CA ASP A 136 3.89 -14.53 -11.96
C ASP A 136 4.13 -15.61 -13.03
N ASP A 137 4.74 -15.29 -14.18
CA ASP A 137 4.65 -16.15 -15.38
C ASP A 137 5.97 -16.69 -15.93
N HIS A 138 7.10 -16.52 -15.24
CA HIS A 138 8.28 -17.31 -15.56
C HIS A 138 7.93 -18.81 -15.40
N PRO A 139 7.88 -19.64 -16.45
CA PRO A 139 7.76 -21.08 -16.23
C PRO A 139 8.93 -21.50 -15.32
N PRO A 140 8.82 -22.56 -14.50
CA PRO A 140 10.04 -23.17 -13.99
C PRO A 140 10.96 -23.42 -15.19
N PRO A 141 12.29 -23.50 -15.02
CA PRO A 141 13.05 -24.35 -15.90
C PRO A 141 12.37 -25.73 -15.80
N SER A 142 11.50 -26.01 -16.77
CA SER A 142 11.30 -27.36 -17.25
C SER A 142 12.70 -27.91 -17.43
N ILE A 143 12.93 -29.16 -17.04
CA ILE A 143 14.25 -29.81 -17.19
C ILE A 143 14.75 -29.69 -18.66
N GLN A 144 13.83 -29.39 -19.60
CA GLN A 144 14.12 -28.75 -20.89
C GLN A 144 13.54 -27.33 -20.92
N SER A 145 14.33 -26.31 -20.62
CA SER A 145 13.91 -24.93 -20.88
C SER A 145 13.57 -24.76 -22.36
N ALA A 146 12.73 -23.78 -22.71
CA ALA A 146 12.47 -23.47 -24.13
C ALA A 146 13.77 -23.22 -24.93
N TYR A 147 14.85 -22.87 -24.22
CA TYR A 147 16.17 -22.57 -24.75
C TYR A 147 17.09 -23.79 -24.90
N MET A 148 16.68 -24.96 -24.43
CA MET A 148 17.40 -26.24 -24.58
C MET A 148 17.12 -26.94 -25.93
N HIS A 149 16.29 -26.37 -26.80
CA HIS A 149 15.99 -26.94 -28.10
C HIS A 149 17.16 -26.76 -29.08
N ASP A 150 17.49 -27.80 -29.86
CA ASP A 150 18.65 -27.88 -30.75
C ASP A 150 18.72 -26.75 -31.80
N GLN A 151 17.56 -26.22 -32.18
CA GLN A 151 17.42 -25.11 -33.13
C GLN A 151 17.51 -23.73 -32.49
N HIS A 152 17.49 -23.64 -31.15
CA HIS A 152 17.52 -22.36 -30.45
C HIS A 152 18.92 -21.74 -30.50
N ALA A 153 19.01 -20.43 -30.74
CA ALA A 153 20.28 -19.73 -30.89
C ALA A 153 21.21 -19.87 -29.67
N LEU A 154 20.64 -19.81 -28.45
CA LEU A 154 21.41 -20.03 -27.21
C LEU A 154 21.96 -21.45 -27.12
N PHE A 155 21.17 -22.48 -27.45
CA PHE A 155 21.64 -23.86 -27.44
C PHE A 155 22.80 -24.05 -28.41
N GLN A 156 22.65 -23.58 -29.65
CA GLN A 156 23.67 -23.71 -30.69
C GLN A 156 24.97 -22.99 -30.29
N LEU A 157 24.84 -21.77 -29.76
CA LEU A 157 25.99 -20.98 -29.30
C LEU A 157 26.74 -21.69 -28.18
N PHE A 158 26.06 -22.09 -27.11
CA PHE A 158 26.76 -22.65 -25.96
C PHE A 158 27.24 -24.09 -26.18
N SER A 159 26.59 -24.84 -27.08
CA SER A 159 27.03 -26.19 -27.45
C SER A 159 28.41 -26.22 -28.11
N THR A 160 28.90 -25.10 -28.64
CA THR A 160 30.28 -25.04 -29.19
C THR A 160 31.36 -25.18 -28.13
N PHE A 161 31.03 -24.90 -26.85
CA PHE A 161 31.99 -25.00 -25.75
C PHE A 161 31.96 -26.37 -25.07
N GLY A 162 30.83 -27.09 -25.14
CA GLY A 162 30.69 -28.41 -24.56
C GLY A 162 29.24 -28.86 -24.47
N ALA A 163 29.02 -30.11 -24.06
CA ALA A 163 27.69 -30.66 -23.92
C ALA A 163 26.91 -29.95 -22.78
N LEU A 164 25.70 -29.49 -23.09
CA LEU A 164 24.84 -28.75 -22.17
C LEU A 164 23.96 -29.67 -21.32
N SER A 165 23.68 -29.23 -20.09
CA SER A 165 22.76 -29.87 -19.14
C SER A 165 21.47 -29.05 -19.01
N ALA A 166 21.59 -27.72 -18.91
CA ALA A 166 20.46 -26.80 -18.83
C ALA A 166 20.86 -25.40 -19.31
N ILE A 167 19.90 -24.64 -19.86
CA ILE A 167 19.99 -23.19 -20.05
C ILE A 167 18.76 -22.59 -19.39
N ASP A 168 18.90 -21.48 -18.68
CA ASP A 168 17.76 -20.69 -18.22
C ASP A 168 18.05 -19.19 -18.45
N VAL A 169 17.01 -18.40 -18.64
CA VAL A 169 17.14 -16.95 -18.83
C VAL A 169 16.35 -16.21 -17.78
N VAL A 170 16.94 -15.14 -17.26
CA VAL A 170 16.35 -14.33 -16.22
C VAL A 170 16.42 -12.85 -16.60
N PRO A 171 15.59 -12.00 -15.96
CA PRO A 171 15.71 -10.57 -16.13
C PRO A 171 17.12 -10.09 -15.73
N PRO A 172 17.68 -9.06 -16.40
CA PRO A 172 18.99 -8.55 -16.07
C PRO A 172 19.05 -8.13 -14.61
N SER A 173 20.08 -8.56 -13.89
CA SER A 173 20.27 -8.09 -12.51
C SER A 173 20.40 -6.55 -12.50
N ALA A 174 19.68 -5.89 -11.57
CA ALA A 174 19.64 -4.42 -11.43
C ALA A 174 21.01 -3.76 -11.21
N THR A 175 22.07 -4.54 -11.04
CA THR A 175 23.45 -4.09 -10.84
C THR A 175 24.15 -3.59 -12.12
N THR A 176 23.52 -3.64 -13.30
CA THR A 176 24.19 -3.28 -14.57
C THR A 176 23.36 -2.46 -15.57
N SER A 177 22.41 -1.63 -15.12
CA SER A 177 21.83 -0.58 -15.99
C SER A 177 22.85 0.55 -16.21
N THR A 178 23.75 0.37 -17.17
CA THR A 178 24.66 1.43 -17.65
C THR A 178 23.98 2.42 -18.61
N THR A 179 22.66 2.57 -18.52
CA THR A 179 21.98 3.78 -18.98
C THR A 179 21.95 4.76 -17.82
N THR A 180 23.05 5.49 -17.63
CA THR A 180 23.07 6.73 -16.85
C THR A 180 22.24 7.79 -17.58
N GLY A 181 20.92 7.64 -17.52
CA GLY A 181 19.99 8.76 -17.54
C GLY A 181 19.85 9.22 -16.09
N ALA A 182 20.19 10.47 -15.83
CA ALA A 182 19.89 11.09 -14.55
C ALA A 182 18.39 11.04 -14.32
N ASP A 183 17.94 10.41 -13.24
CA ASP A 183 16.62 10.67 -12.69
C ASP A 183 16.70 10.72 -11.16
N ASP A 184 16.00 11.72 -10.68
CA ASP A 184 16.02 12.31 -9.36
C ASP A 184 15.59 11.32 -8.27
N GLY A 185 16.10 11.54 -7.05
CA GLY A 185 15.97 10.67 -5.88
C GLY A 185 14.53 10.42 -5.42
N THR A 186 13.82 9.57 -6.14
CA THR A 186 12.47 9.10 -5.81
C THR A 186 12.42 7.59 -6.06
N THR A 187 12.38 6.82 -4.96
CA THR A 187 12.07 5.37 -4.86
C THR A 187 12.08 4.62 -6.21
N ALA A 188 13.26 4.19 -6.64
CA ALA A 188 13.44 3.43 -7.87
C ALA A 188 12.68 2.10 -7.79
N SER A 189 11.47 2.07 -8.35
CA SER A 189 10.94 0.85 -8.94
C SER A 189 11.96 0.44 -10.00
N SER A 190 12.70 -0.64 -9.75
CA SER A 190 13.69 -1.15 -10.68
C SER A 190 12.97 -1.58 -11.95
N THR A 191 12.87 -0.67 -12.92
CA THR A 191 12.27 -0.95 -14.22
C THR A 191 13.06 -2.08 -14.86
N VAL A 192 12.47 -3.27 -14.87
CA VAL A 192 13.06 -4.47 -15.47
C VAL A 192 13.32 -4.18 -16.94
N SER A 193 14.59 -4.23 -17.35
CA SER A 193 14.95 -4.04 -18.76
C SER A 193 14.44 -5.22 -19.57
N THR A 194 13.46 -4.99 -20.45
CA THR A 194 12.92 -6.01 -21.37
C THR A 194 13.72 -6.14 -22.66
N SER A 195 14.79 -5.36 -22.80
CA SER A 195 15.65 -5.38 -24.00
C SER A 195 16.83 -6.33 -23.88
N HIS A 196 17.18 -6.71 -22.65
CA HIS A 196 18.32 -7.57 -22.34
C HIS A 196 17.90 -8.67 -21.37
N PHE A 197 18.72 -9.71 -21.22
CA PHE A 197 18.55 -10.80 -20.26
C PHE A 197 19.90 -11.29 -19.75
N ASP A 198 19.88 -11.96 -18.61
CA ASP A 198 21.02 -12.74 -18.12
C ASP A 198 20.73 -14.23 -18.37
N ALA A 199 21.73 -15.00 -18.78
CA ALA A 199 21.61 -16.42 -19.10
C ALA A 199 22.43 -17.27 -18.14
N TYR A 200 21.78 -18.23 -17.48
CA TYR A 200 22.44 -19.31 -16.75
C TYR A 200 22.64 -20.49 -17.68
N VAL A 201 23.87 -20.96 -17.84
CA VAL A 201 24.22 -22.05 -18.74
C VAL A 201 24.98 -23.10 -17.96
N GLN A 202 24.40 -24.28 -17.83
CA GLN A 202 25.00 -25.43 -17.16
C GLN A 202 25.56 -26.41 -18.18
N PHE A 203 26.84 -26.73 -18.05
CA PHE A 203 27.56 -27.72 -18.83
C PHE A 203 27.59 -29.07 -18.12
N LYS A 204 27.74 -30.16 -18.89
CA LYS A 204 27.92 -31.50 -18.31
C LYS A 204 29.33 -31.71 -17.75
N THR A 205 30.32 -30.99 -18.27
CA THR A 205 31.75 -31.16 -17.95
C THR A 205 32.39 -29.84 -17.56
N TYR A 206 33.39 -29.92 -16.67
CA TYR A 206 34.22 -28.78 -16.27
C TYR A 206 34.95 -28.12 -17.45
N ASP A 207 35.40 -28.93 -18.41
CA ASP A 207 36.06 -28.43 -19.62
C ASP A 207 35.16 -27.51 -20.44
N GLY A 208 33.84 -27.76 -20.46
CA GLY A 208 32.88 -26.89 -21.14
C GLY A 208 32.79 -25.50 -20.51
N VAL A 209 32.76 -25.44 -19.17
CA VAL A 209 32.81 -24.17 -18.41
C VAL A 209 34.11 -23.43 -18.69
N ARG A 210 35.26 -24.12 -18.62
CA ARG A 210 36.55 -23.49 -18.88
C ARG A 210 36.66 -22.96 -20.31
N ALA A 211 36.20 -23.74 -21.30
CA ALA A 211 36.20 -23.34 -22.70
C ALA A 211 35.30 -22.12 -22.95
N ALA A 212 34.12 -22.09 -22.33
CA ALA A 212 33.21 -20.95 -22.42
C ALA A 212 33.82 -19.70 -21.78
N LEU A 213 34.30 -19.78 -20.53
CA LEU A 213 34.87 -18.61 -19.83
C LEU A 213 36.17 -18.11 -20.48
N SER A 214 37.06 -19.00 -20.92
CA SER A 214 38.27 -18.58 -21.65
C SER A 214 37.92 -17.88 -22.97
N THR A 215 36.83 -18.28 -23.63
CA THR A 215 36.41 -17.68 -24.89
C THR A 215 35.56 -16.41 -24.71
N LEU A 216 34.80 -16.29 -23.63
CA LEU A 216 33.88 -15.17 -23.40
C LEU A 216 34.51 -14.07 -22.54
N CYS A 217 35.43 -14.41 -21.63
CA CYS A 217 35.88 -13.51 -20.56
C CYS A 217 37.33 -13.05 -20.67
N ASP A 218 38.07 -13.44 -21.71
CA ASP A 218 39.47 -13.08 -21.93
C ASP A 218 39.71 -11.56 -21.75
N GLY A 219 40.14 -11.18 -20.54
CA GLY A 219 40.36 -9.80 -20.11
C GLY A 219 39.14 -8.85 -20.19
N GLY A 220 37.90 -9.36 -20.18
CA GLY A 220 36.68 -8.53 -20.29
C GLY A 220 36.59 -7.68 -21.56
N SER A 221 37.34 -8.05 -22.61
CA SER A 221 37.55 -7.25 -23.82
C SER A 221 36.75 -7.74 -25.02
N ARG A 222 36.04 -8.87 -24.88
CA ARG A 222 35.27 -9.46 -25.96
C ARG A 222 33.87 -8.86 -26.01
N VAL A 223 33.40 -8.68 -27.23
CA VAL A 223 32.09 -8.11 -27.52
C VAL A 223 31.32 -9.06 -28.42
N LEU A 224 30.02 -9.16 -28.18
CA LEU A 224 29.10 -9.78 -29.10
C LEU A 224 28.72 -8.75 -30.17
N CYS A 225 28.77 -9.18 -31.42
CA CYS A 225 28.28 -8.43 -32.57
C CYS A 225 27.30 -9.29 -33.35
N HIS A 226 26.32 -8.63 -33.98
CA HIS A 226 25.34 -9.30 -34.81
C HIS A 226 25.54 -8.89 -36.28
N THR A 227 25.53 -9.86 -37.20
CA THR A 227 25.79 -9.63 -38.63
C THR A 227 24.83 -8.63 -39.26
N SER A 228 23.57 -8.59 -38.79
CA SER A 228 22.57 -7.61 -39.25
C SER A 228 22.62 -6.28 -38.49
N HIS A 229 23.35 -6.19 -37.38
CA HIS A 229 23.47 -5.00 -36.54
C HIS A 229 24.94 -4.65 -36.27
N VAL A 230 25.72 -4.49 -37.34
CA VAL A 230 27.20 -4.29 -37.32
C VAL A 230 27.67 -3.04 -36.56
N LYS A 231 26.75 -2.13 -36.19
CA LYS A 231 27.06 -0.92 -35.40
C LYS A 231 26.83 -1.11 -33.89
N THR A 232 26.22 -2.22 -33.49
CA THR A 232 25.88 -2.49 -32.09
C THR A 232 26.82 -3.56 -31.54
N PHE A 233 27.50 -3.21 -30.44
CA PHE A 233 28.42 -4.09 -29.74
C PHE A 233 27.96 -4.23 -28.31
N VAL A 234 27.87 -5.48 -27.85
CA VAL A 234 27.43 -5.79 -26.50
C VAL A 234 28.62 -6.39 -25.76
N PRO A 235 29.08 -5.75 -24.66
CA PRO A 235 30.12 -6.34 -23.82
C PRO A 235 29.70 -7.71 -23.34
N LEU A 236 30.55 -8.72 -23.51
CA LEU A 236 30.32 -10.04 -22.94
C LEU A 236 30.85 -10.05 -21.52
N VAL A 237 29.97 -10.30 -20.56
CA VAL A 237 30.31 -10.44 -19.15
C VAL A 237 29.85 -11.82 -18.71
N ALA A 238 30.79 -12.76 -18.53
CA ALA A 238 30.47 -14.08 -18.02
C ALA A 238 31.31 -14.44 -16.79
N HIS A 239 30.74 -15.23 -15.89
CA HIS A 239 31.40 -15.71 -14.67
C HIS A 239 30.79 -17.03 -14.24
N VAL A 240 31.50 -17.75 -13.36
CA VAL A 240 30.94 -18.93 -12.69
C VAL A 240 29.76 -18.50 -11.83
N ASP A 241 28.67 -19.27 -11.87
CA ASP A 241 27.56 -19.10 -10.94
C ASP A 241 27.96 -19.54 -9.54
N THR A 242 27.90 -18.62 -8.58
CA THR A 242 28.13 -18.91 -7.15
C THR A 242 26.83 -18.97 -6.35
N THR A 243 25.69 -18.79 -6.99
CA THR A 243 24.36 -18.76 -6.34
C THR A 243 23.66 -20.12 -6.37
N GLU A 244 24.24 -21.09 -7.08
CA GLU A 244 23.66 -22.42 -7.30
C GLU A 244 22.26 -22.33 -7.93
N TYR A 245 22.05 -21.37 -8.84
CA TYR A 245 20.74 -21.05 -9.38
C TYR A 245 20.10 -22.26 -10.06
N LEU A 246 20.90 -23.04 -10.81
CA LEU A 246 20.45 -24.26 -11.50
C LEU A 246 20.59 -25.54 -10.66
N SER A 247 20.79 -25.43 -9.35
CA SER A 247 20.71 -26.58 -8.45
C SER A 247 19.28 -27.06 -8.26
N ASP A 248 19.11 -28.37 -8.05
CA ASP A 248 17.80 -28.97 -7.78
C ASP A 248 17.09 -28.33 -6.57
N ALA A 249 17.85 -27.97 -5.54
CA ALA A 249 17.31 -27.33 -4.33
C ALA A 249 16.68 -25.97 -4.64
N HIS A 250 17.41 -25.10 -5.34
CA HIS A 250 16.92 -23.77 -5.70
C HIS A 250 15.80 -23.83 -6.75
N ILE A 251 15.85 -24.78 -7.69
CA ILE A 251 14.76 -25.02 -8.64
C ILE A 251 13.47 -25.39 -7.89
N ARG A 252 13.54 -26.32 -6.93
CA ARG A 252 12.38 -26.70 -6.09
C ARG A 252 11.87 -25.55 -5.24
N GLN A 253 12.77 -24.78 -4.63
CA GLN A 253 12.40 -23.63 -3.81
C GLN A 253 11.65 -22.57 -4.63
N ARG A 254 12.15 -22.23 -5.84
CA ARG A 254 11.46 -21.29 -6.74
C ARG A 254 10.10 -21.81 -7.18
N ARG A 255 9.99 -23.11 -7.46
CA ARG A 255 8.70 -23.74 -7.79
C ARG A 255 7.70 -23.63 -6.65
N PHE A 256 8.10 -23.99 -5.43
CA PHE A 256 7.24 -23.92 -4.26
C PHE A 256 6.79 -22.48 -3.97
N ALA A 257 7.71 -21.51 -4.00
CA ALA A 257 7.40 -20.10 -3.77
C ALA A 257 6.35 -19.56 -4.76
N ARG A 258 6.39 -20.02 -6.02
CA ARG A 258 5.39 -19.68 -7.03
C ARG A 258 4.04 -20.34 -6.77
N GLU A 259 4.04 -21.64 -6.49
CA GLU A 259 2.81 -22.38 -6.15
C GLU A 259 2.11 -21.74 -4.95
N GLN A 260 2.87 -21.30 -3.95
CA GLN A 260 2.38 -20.55 -2.81
C GLN A 260 1.78 -19.20 -3.22
N ARG A 261 2.47 -18.41 -4.06
CA ARG A 261 1.95 -17.12 -4.57
C ARG A 261 0.65 -17.29 -5.35
N LEU A 262 0.57 -18.28 -6.24
CA LEU A 262 -0.65 -18.57 -7.00
C LEU A 262 -1.79 -18.98 -6.07
N HIS A 263 -1.51 -19.76 -5.03
CA HIS A 263 -2.50 -20.12 -4.02
C HIS A 263 -2.98 -18.88 -3.25
N ASP A 264 -2.07 -18.01 -2.81
CA ASP A 264 -2.39 -16.79 -2.07
C ASP A 264 -3.19 -15.80 -2.93
N GLN A 265 -2.87 -15.66 -4.22
CA GLN A 265 -3.64 -14.85 -5.15
C GLN A 265 -5.07 -15.38 -5.32
N LYS A 266 -5.23 -16.70 -5.51
CA LYS A 266 -6.56 -17.34 -5.57
C LYS A 266 -7.33 -17.14 -4.26
N ALA A 267 -6.67 -17.28 -3.12
CA ALA A 267 -7.28 -17.06 -1.81
C ALA A 267 -7.72 -15.59 -1.62
N LYS A 268 -6.88 -14.62 -2.02
CA LYS A 268 -7.23 -13.19 -2.00
C LYS A 268 -8.40 -12.88 -2.93
N ALA A 269 -8.41 -13.43 -4.15
CA ALA A 269 -9.52 -13.25 -5.09
C ALA A 269 -10.83 -13.84 -4.53
N ALA A 270 -10.78 -15.03 -3.95
CA ALA A 270 -11.93 -15.66 -3.30
C ALA A 270 -12.42 -14.85 -2.09
N ALA A 271 -11.51 -14.32 -1.27
CA ALA A 271 -11.85 -13.47 -0.12
C ALA A 271 -12.50 -12.15 -0.56
N ALA A 272 -12.02 -11.53 -1.64
CA ALA A 272 -12.62 -10.33 -2.21
C ALA A 272 -14.06 -10.59 -2.70
N ILE A 273 -14.28 -11.71 -3.40
CA ILE A 273 -15.63 -12.12 -3.85
C ILE A 273 -16.54 -12.39 -2.64
N ALA A 274 -16.04 -13.04 -1.60
CA ALA A 274 -16.80 -13.32 -0.38
C ALA A 274 -17.16 -12.02 0.36
N ALA A 275 -16.22 -11.08 0.48
CA ALA A 275 -16.44 -9.77 1.10
C ALA A 275 -17.48 -8.94 0.33
N GLU A 276 -17.45 -8.95 -1.01
CA GLU A 276 -18.45 -8.28 -1.83
C GLU A 276 -19.85 -8.89 -1.62
N ARG A 277 -19.95 -10.22 -1.55
CA ARG A 277 -21.21 -10.91 -1.26
C ARG A 277 -21.74 -10.57 0.13
N GLN A 278 -20.88 -10.53 1.14
CA GLN A 278 -21.26 -10.13 2.50
C GLN A 278 -21.70 -8.68 2.57
N ALA A 279 -21.01 -7.77 1.87
CA ALA A 279 -21.40 -6.37 1.77
C ALA A 279 -22.80 -6.22 1.15
N LYS A 280 -23.06 -6.90 0.03
CA LYS A 280 -24.39 -6.91 -0.62
C LYS A 280 -25.46 -7.46 0.31
N ALA A 281 -25.22 -8.61 0.95
CA ALA A 281 -26.16 -9.21 1.89
C ALA A 281 -26.44 -8.28 3.08
N SER A 282 -25.43 -7.60 3.62
CA SER A 282 -25.62 -6.65 4.72
C SER A 282 -26.43 -5.41 4.30
N MET A 283 -26.26 -4.95 3.05
CA MET A 283 -27.02 -3.83 2.51
C MET A 283 -28.48 -4.21 2.26
N GLU A 284 -28.74 -5.42 1.74
CA GLU A 284 -30.09 -5.97 1.57
C GLU A 284 -30.80 -6.11 2.93
N GLN A 285 -30.12 -6.65 3.95
CA GLN A 285 -30.65 -6.73 5.31
C GLN A 285 -30.98 -5.35 5.90
N ALA A 286 -30.07 -4.37 5.75
CA ALA A 286 -30.31 -3.02 6.21
C ALA A 286 -31.52 -2.37 5.50
N THR A 287 -31.64 -2.59 4.19
CA THR A 287 -32.75 -2.09 3.37
C THR A 287 -34.09 -2.69 3.81
N ALA A 288 -34.13 -4.00 4.10
CA ALA A 288 -35.32 -4.68 4.57
C ALA A 288 -35.84 -4.13 5.93
N LEU A 289 -34.93 -3.68 6.80
CA LEU A 289 -35.28 -3.13 8.12
C LEU A 289 -35.73 -1.66 8.09
N VAL A 290 -35.56 -0.94 6.96
CA VAL A 290 -35.97 0.46 6.86
C VAL A 290 -37.47 0.61 7.08
N GLY A 291 -38.29 -0.26 6.47
CA GLY A 291 -39.75 -0.21 6.61
C GLY A 291 -40.20 -0.34 8.06
N SER A 292 -39.75 -1.40 8.75
CA SER A 292 -40.15 -1.67 10.13
C SER A 292 -39.72 -0.57 11.11
N LEU A 293 -38.52 -0.01 10.93
CA LEU A 293 -38.04 1.08 11.78
C LEU A 293 -38.77 2.40 11.51
N GLY A 294 -39.25 2.61 10.29
CA GLY A 294 -40.16 3.72 9.96
C GLY A 294 -41.48 3.59 10.72
N ASP A 295 -42.09 2.41 10.71
CA ASP A 295 -43.34 2.15 11.42
C ASP A 295 -43.20 2.36 12.94
N GLU A 296 -42.07 1.93 13.53
CA GLU A 296 -41.76 2.17 14.95
C GLU A 296 -41.61 3.67 15.28
N LEU A 297 -40.94 4.43 14.41
CA LEU A 297 -40.79 5.87 14.56
C LEU A 297 -42.13 6.60 14.47
N ASP A 298 -42.96 6.24 13.49
CA ASP A 298 -44.29 6.84 13.29
C ASP A 298 -45.19 6.56 14.49
N LYS A 299 -45.13 5.34 15.06
CA LYS A 299 -45.83 5.00 16.30
C LYS A 299 -45.34 5.85 17.48
N ALA A 300 -44.02 5.96 17.68
CA ALA A 300 -43.47 6.79 18.75
C ALA A 300 -43.85 8.28 18.61
N ALA A 301 -43.94 8.78 17.38
CA ALA A 301 -44.41 10.14 17.09
C ALA A 301 -45.88 10.33 17.45
N ALA A 302 -46.74 9.35 17.13
CA ALA A 302 -48.14 9.37 17.51
C ALA A 302 -48.33 9.36 19.04
N ASP A 303 -47.56 8.54 19.76
CA ASP A 303 -47.59 8.47 21.22
C ASP A 303 -47.15 9.81 21.86
N ALA A 304 -46.10 10.44 21.32
CA ALA A 304 -45.65 11.76 21.77
C ALA A 304 -46.74 12.85 21.60
N ILE A 305 -47.44 12.85 20.46
CA ILE A 305 -48.54 13.77 20.19
C ILE A 305 -49.68 13.57 21.20
N GLN A 306 -50.06 12.33 21.49
CA GLN A 306 -51.11 12.03 22.48
C GLN A 306 -50.73 12.49 23.90
N LEU A 307 -49.44 12.45 24.22
CA LEU A 307 -48.90 12.92 25.50
C LEU A 307 -48.67 14.44 25.52
N SER A 308 -48.91 15.15 24.41
CA SER A 308 -48.58 16.57 24.25
C SER A 308 -47.13 16.89 24.62
N SER A 309 -46.22 15.94 24.42
CA SER A 309 -44.80 16.07 24.78
C SER A 309 -43.97 16.44 23.55
N SER A 310 -43.22 17.55 23.63
CA SER A 310 -42.22 17.88 22.61
C SER A 310 -40.88 17.25 23.00
N LEU A 311 -40.56 16.10 22.40
CA LEU A 311 -39.31 15.38 22.68
C LEU A 311 -38.23 15.73 21.65
N ALA A 312 -37.11 16.28 22.11
CA ALA A 312 -35.95 16.57 21.26
C ALA A 312 -35.34 15.27 20.69
N GLU A 313 -35.46 14.19 21.45
CA GLU A 313 -35.03 12.83 21.13
C GLU A 313 -35.78 12.26 19.93
N LEU A 314 -37.07 12.60 19.77
CA LEU A 314 -37.87 12.17 18.62
C LEU A 314 -37.37 12.81 17.31
N LYS A 315 -36.95 14.08 17.39
CA LYS A 315 -36.32 14.76 16.25
C LYS A 315 -34.96 14.15 15.90
N ALA A 316 -34.18 13.75 16.91
CA ALA A 316 -32.91 13.05 16.71
C ALA A 316 -33.12 11.65 16.08
N ALA A 317 -34.12 10.89 16.55
CA ALA A 317 -34.50 9.60 15.96
C ALA A 317 -34.96 9.75 14.50
N ALA A 318 -35.78 10.77 14.19
CA ALA A 318 -36.20 11.07 12.84
C ALA A 318 -35.03 11.45 11.91
N ALA A 319 -34.05 12.20 12.41
CA ALA A 319 -32.84 12.53 11.65
C ALA A 319 -31.98 11.29 11.37
N ALA A 320 -31.81 10.41 12.37
CA ALA A 320 -31.10 9.14 12.21
C ALA A 320 -31.81 8.22 11.19
N TYR A 321 -33.15 8.16 11.24
CA TYR A 321 -33.95 7.40 10.29
C TYR A 321 -33.84 7.95 8.86
N ALA A 322 -33.88 9.28 8.69
CA ALA A 322 -33.68 9.91 7.39
C ALA A 322 -32.29 9.57 6.80
N ALA A 323 -31.25 9.54 7.64
CA ALA A 323 -29.91 9.11 7.22
C ALA A 323 -29.87 7.62 6.83
N LEU A 324 -30.55 6.74 7.57
CA LEU A 324 -30.66 5.31 7.22
C LEU A 324 -31.38 5.13 5.87
N LYS A 325 -32.48 5.86 5.64
CA LYS A 325 -33.24 5.81 4.38
C LYS A 325 -32.41 6.29 3.18
N ALA A 326 -31.54 7.27 3.38
CA ALA A 326 -30.66 7.80 2.33
C ALA A 326 -29.51 6.85 1.97
N ALA A 327 -28.96 6.13 2.96
CA ALA A 327 -27.92 5.12 2.74
C ALA A 327 -28.10 3.95 3.72
N PRO A 328 -28.70 2.83 3.28
CA PRO A 328 -28.96 1.68 4.14
C PRO A 328 -27.66 0.96 4.53
N THR A 329 -27.32 0.99 5.82
CA THR A 329 -26.22 0.21 6.40
C THR A 329 -26.62 -0.36 7.75
N MET A 330 -26.06 -1.52 8.13
CA MET A 330 -26.34 -2.14 9.42
C MET A 330 -25.90 -1.29 10.61
N GLU A 331 -24.86 -0.48 10.44
CA GLU A 331 -24.43 0.50 11.45
C GLU A 331 -25.51 1.57 11.68
N ARG A 332 -26.11 2.10 10.61
CA ARG A 332 -27.20 3.07 10.72
C ARG A 332 -28.48 2.47 11.29
N VAL A 333 -28.76 1.19 10.99
CA VAL A 333 -29.86 0.45 11.63
C VAL A 333 -29.66 0.41 13.15
N ALA A 334 -28.44 0.14 13.63
CA ALA A 334 -28.14 0.12 15.06
C ALA A 334 -28.33 1.50 15.71
N ILE A 335 -27.91 2.58 15.03
CA ILE A 335 -28.08 3.96 15.51
C ILE A 335 -29.57 4.31 15.63
N VAL A 336 -30.38 3.97 14.62
CA VAL A 336 -31.83 4.23 14.65
C VAL A 336 -32.50 3.46 15.79
N ARG A 337 -32.17 2.18 15.98
CA ARG A 337 -32.69 1.37 17.10
C ARG A 337 -32.37 2.00 18.45
N GLN A 338 -31.11 2.39 18.65
CA GLN A 338 -30.68 3.05 19.89
C GLN A 338 -31.43 4.37 20.13
N ALA A 339 -31.66 5.16 19.08
CA ALA A 339 -32.41 6.41 19.20
C ALA A 339 -33.88 6.16 19.55
N LEU A 340 -34.52 5.15 18.95
CA LEU A 340 -35.89 4.74 19.26
C LEU A 340 -36.03 4.23 20.70
N ASP A 341 -35.06 3.47 21.19
CA ASP A 341 -35.04 3.02 22.59
C ASP A 341 -35.03 4.22 23.56
N VAL A 342 -34.18 5.22 23.30
CA VAL A 342 -34.13 6.45 24.10
C VAL A 342 -35.48 7.18 24.06
N VAL A 343 -36.08 7.33 22.87
CA VAL A 343 -37.42 7.92 22.74
C VAL A 343 -38.45 7.16 23.57
N GLY A 344 -38.43 5.82 23.51
CA GLY A 344 -39.31 4.97 24.32
C GLY A 344 -39.15 5.22 25.82
N THR A 345 -37.93 5.37 26.32
CA THR A 345 -37.69 5.69 27.74
C THR A 345 -38.21 7.08 28.12
N CYS A 346 -38.07 8.08 27.25
CA CYS A 346 -38.58 9.42 27.47
C CYS A 346 -40.12 9.46 27.45
N LEU A 347 -40.76 8.74 26.54
CA LEU A 347 -42.21 8.59 26.49
C LEU A 347 -42.74 7.95 27.76
N ALA A 348 -42.12 6.85 28.22
CA ALA A 348 -42.50 6.19 29.47
C ALA A 348 -42.35 7.10 30.70
N LYS A 349 -41.39 8.04 30.69
CA LYS A 349 -41.30 9.07 31.72
C LYS A 349 -42.42 10.11 31.59
N ALA A 350 -42.70 10.61 30.39
CA ALA A 350 -43.76 11.59 30.15
C ALA A 350 -45.15 11.07 30.55
N VAL A 351 -45.41 9.78 30.35
CA VAL A 351 -46.64 9.10 30.84
C VAL A 351 -46.74 9.24 32.37
N ARG A 352 -45.68 8.88 33.09
CA ARG A 352 -45.65 8.97 34.56
C ARG A 352 -45.80 10.41 35.05
N ASP A 353 -45.11 11.36 34.42
CA ASP A 353 -45.20 12.78 34.79
C ASP A 353 -46.63 13.32 34.60
N LYS A 354 -47.34 12.88 33.55
CA LYS A 354 -48.75 13.23 33.31
C LYS A 354 -49.67 12.63 34.37
N GLU A 355 -49.51 11.35 34.68
CA GLU A 355 -50.28 10.66 35.73
C GLU A 355 -50.08 11.32 37.10
N GLU A 356 -48.84 11.70 37.43
CA GLU A 356 -48.52 12.42 38.67
C GLU A 356 -49.16 13.81 38.71
N HIS A 357 -49.16 14.54 37.58
CA HIS A 357 -49.80 15.85 37.48
C HIS A 357 -51.33 15.76 37.66
N GLU A 358 -51.98 14.81 36.99
CA GLU A 358 -53.42 14.57 37.13
C GLU A 358 -53.77 14.17 38.57
N ALA A 359 -52.98 13.30 39.20
CA ALA A 359 -53.13 12.94 40.61
C ALA A 359 -52.95 14.15 41.54
N ALA A 360 -52.01 15.05 41.25
CA ALA A 360 -51.81 16.28 42.02
C ALA A 360 -53.02 17.22 41.92
N ILE A 361 -53.60 17.39 40.72
CA ILE A 361 -54.83 18.17 40.52
C ILE A 361 -55.99 17.58 41.32
N GLN A 362 -56.18 16.26 41.25
CA GLN A 362 -57.24 15.57 42.00
C GLN A 362 -57.04 15.72 43.52
N ARG A 363 -55.79 15.58 44.02
CA ARG A 363 -55.46 15.80 45.44
C ARG A 363 -55.74 17.24 45.87
N ALA A 364 -55.41 18.24 45.04
CA ALA A 364 -55.70 19.64 45.34
C ALA A 364 -57.21 19.92 45.40
N ALA A 365 -57.97 19.38 44.45
CA ALA A 365 -59.43 19.48 44.44
C ALA A 365 -60.06 18.80 45.66
N TRP A 366 -59.62 17.59 46.00
CA TRP A 366 -60.03 16.87 47.20
C TRP A 366 -59.72 17.66 48.48
N THR A 367 -58.50 18.18 48.60
CA THR A 367 -58.08 18.99 49.76
C THR A 367 -58.97 20.22 49.93
N LYS A 368 -59.30 20.91 48.83
CA LYS A 368 -60.22 22.05 48.85
C LYS A 368 -61.62 21.65 49.31
N GLN A 369 -62.12 20.50 48.87
CA GLN A 369 -63.43 19.97 49.28
C GLN A 369 -63.46 19.59 50.76
N VAL A 370 -62.42 18.90 51.25
CA VAL A 370 -62.26 18.53 52.66
C VAL A 370 -62.18 19.78 53.54
N ASN A 371 -61.37 20.78 53.16
CA ASN A 371 -61.27 22.03 53.90
C ASN A 371 -62.60 22.80 53.94
N LYS A 372 -63.33 22.84 52.83
CA LYS A 372 -64.68 23.42 52.78
C LYS A 372 -65.67 22.70 53.70
N ALA A 373 -65.66 21.37 53.70
CA ALA A 373 -66.52 20.55 54.57
C ALA A 373 -66.16 20.73 56.05
N ALA A 374 -64.87 20.77 56.38
CA ALA A 374 -64.38 21.01 57.73
C ALA A 374 -64.75 22.42 58.23
N ALA A 375 -64.67 23.44 57.38
CA ALA A 375 -65.13 24.80 57.69
C ALA A 375 -66.63 24.83 57.97
N ALA A 376 -67.45 24.23 57.10
CA ALA A 376 -68.90 24.15 57.31
C ALA A 376 -69.29 23.42 58.61
N ALA A 377 -68.56 22.36 58.96
CA ALA A 377 -68.77 21.64 60.23
C ALA A 377 -68.40 22.49 61.46
N ARG A 378 -67.32 23.28 61.39
CA ARG A 378 -66.94 24.24 62.45
C ARG A 378 -67.99 25.34 62.60
N ASP A 379 -68.43 25.93 61.50
CA ASP A 379 -69.47 26.97 61.49
C ASP A 379 -70.79 26.45 62.09
N LEU A 380 -71.21 25.23 61.73
CA LEU A 380 -72.40 24.60 62.31
C LEU A 380 -72.25 24.34 63.82
N LYS A 381 -71.05 23.94 64.28
CA LYS A 381 -70.77 23.72 65.71
C LYS A 381 -70.82 25.05 66.48
N LEU A 382 -70.24 26.12 65.95
CA LEU A 382 -70.30 27.46 66.53
C LEU A 382 -71.74 27.98 66.61
N ALA A 383 -72.53 27.83 65.54
CA ALA A 383 -73.95 28.21 65.53
C ALA A 383 -74.77 27.45 66.58
N ARG A 384 -74.49 26.15 66.79
CA ARG A 384 -75.13 25.36 67.86
C ARG A 384 -74.73 25.85 69.25
N LEU A 385 -73.46 26.19 69.47
CA LEU A 385 -73.00 26.73 70.76
C LEU A 385 -73.62 28.10 71.05
N GLN A 386 -73.69 28.98 70.06
CA GLN A 386 -74.41 30.26 70.13
C GLN A 386 -75.87 30.08 70.54
N LYS A 387 -76.59 29.16 69.89
CA LYS A 387 -77.99 28.87 70.22
C LYS A 387 -78.13 28.36 71.67
N LYS A 388 -77.25 27.46 72.13
CA LYS A 388 -77.25 26.98 73.52
C LYS A 388 -76.98 28.09 74.53
N LEU A 389 -76.01 28.96 74.26
CA LEU A 389 -75.71 30.11 75.12
C LEU A 389 -76.89 31.07 75.19
N SER A 390 -77.55 31.36 74.05
CA SER A 390 -78.75 32.21 74.02
C SER A 390 -79.92 31.60 74.82
N ALA A 391 -80.13 30.28 74.72
CA ALA A 391 -81.16 29.59 75.50
C ALA A 391 -80.83 29.60 77.00
N ALA A 392 -79.55 29.42 77.37
CA ALA A 392 -79.09 29.54 78.75
C ALA A 392 -79.35 30.96 79.29
N LYS A 393 -79.00 32.01 78.53
CA LYS A 393 -79.29 33.42 78.88
C LYS A 393 -80.78 33.65 79.17
N HIS A 394 -81.67 33.04 78.37
CA HIS A 394 -83.12 33.12 78.62
C HIS A 394 -83.55 32.34 79.87
N SER A 395 -82.96 31.18 80.16
CA SER A 395 -83.29 30.40 81.36
C SER A 395 -82.85 31.06 82.68
N PHE A 396 -81.84 31.94 82.65
CA PHE A 396 -81.35 32.67 83.82
C PHE A 396 -81.93 34.08 83.95
N ALA A 397 -82.91 34.47 83.13
CA ALA A 397 -83.45 35.83 83.02
C ALA A 397 -83.90 36.47 84.35
N SER A 398 -84.29 35.67 85.35
CA SER A 398 -84.70 36.14 86.67
C SER A 398 -83.56 36.60 87.59
N ILE A 399 -82.29 36.27 87.27
CA ILE A 399 -81.11 36.52 88.10
C ILE A 399 -80.00 37.27 87.31
N VAL A 400 -80.31 37.76 86.11
CA VAL A 400 -79.38 38.42 85.16
C VAL A 400 -78.70 39.68 85.73
N GLY A 401 -79.26 40.31 86.78
CA GLY A 401 -78.65 41.46 87.44
C GLY A 401 -77.56 41.13 88.47
N HIS A 402 -77.32 39.85 88.77
CA HIS A 402 -76.32 39.45 89.77
C HIS A 402 -74.90 39.53 89.20
N VAL A 403 -74.01 40.24 89.89
CA VAL A 403 -72.65 40.59 89.42
C VAL A 403 -71.83 39.38 88.94
N ALA A 404 -71.90 38.25 89.65
CA ALA A 404 -71.18 37.02 89.25
C ALA A 404 -71.72 36.42 87.94
N VAL A 405 -73.05 36.43 87.74
CA VAL A 405 -73.68 35.90 86.52
C VAL A 405 -73.36 36.79 85.32
N VAL A 406 -73.29 38.10 85.53
CA VAL A 406 -72.87 39.06 84.49
C VAL A 406 -71.41 38.83 84.08
N ALA A 407 -70.51 38.61 85.04
CA ALA A 407 -69.10 38.31 84.77
C ALA A 407 -68.93 36.98 84.01
N ASP A 408 -69.65 35.94 84.42
CA ASP A 408 -69.62 34.63 83.75
C ASP A 408 -70.21 34.69 82.34
N MET A 409 -71.27 35.49 82.13
CA MET A 409 -71.84 35.72 80.79
C MET A 409 -70.91 36.53 79.90
N ALA A 410 -70.23 37.54 80.44
CA ALA A 410 -69.22 38.30 79.72
C ALA A 410 -68.02 37.42 79.32
N ALA A 411 -67.55 36.57 80.24
CA ALA A 411 -66.47 35.60 79.96
C ALA A 411 -66.90 34.55 78.92
N ALA A 412 -68.16 34.10 78.95
CA ALA A 412 -68.70 33.16 77.95
C ALA A 412 -68.86 33.80 76.57
N ASP A 413 -69.28 35.06 76.49
CA ASP A 413 -69.34 35.82 75.24
C ASP A 413 -67.94 36.11 74.69
N GLU A 414 -66.98 36.45 75.55
CA GLU A 414 -65.58 36.65 75.17
C GLU A 414 -64.93 35.35 74.67
N ALA A 415 -65.13 34.23 75.37
CA ALA A 415 -64.64 32.92 74.94
C ALA A 415 -65.23 32.49 73.59
N LEU A 416 -66.51 32.79 73.34
CA LEU A 416 -67.16 32.54 72.05
C LEU A 416 -66.61 33.48 70.96
N ALA A 417 -66.34 34.76 71.28
CA ALA A 417 -65.73 35.71 70.36
C ALA A 417 -64.31 35.30 69.97
N VAL A 418 -63.50 34.82 70.93
CA VAL A 418 -62.16 34.26 70.70
C VAL A 418 -62.24 32.99 69.84
N ALA A 419 -63.23 32.11 70.08
CA ALA A 419 -63.44 30.91 69.28
C ALA A 419 -63.87 31.22 67.83
N VAL A 420 -64.68 32.27 67.63
CA VAL A 420 -65.07 32.77 66.30
C VAL A 420 -63.88 33.40 65.59
N GLN A 421 -63.09 34.25 66.28
CA GLN A 421 -61.87 34.85 65.73
C GLN A 421 -60.86 33.77 65.32
N SER A 422 -60.61 32.80 66.20
CA SER A 422 -59.72 31.66 65.92
C SER A 422 -60.20 30.81 64.74
N ALA A 423 -61.52 30.67 64.55
CA ALA A 423 -62.09 29.99 63.39
C ALA A 423 -61.95 30.80 62.08
N THR A 424 -61.91 32.14 62.15
CA THR A 424 -61.70 33.02 60.99
C THR A 424 -60.23 33.22 60.62
N THR A 425 -59.28 33.14 61.57
CA THR A 425 -57.84 33.29 61.28
C THR A 425 -57.27 32.09 60.53
N VAL A 426 -57.88 30.91 60.65
CA VAL A 426 -57.55 29.70 59.86
C VAL A 426 -58.06 29.80 58.40
N ARG A 427 -58.73 30.90 58.04
CA ARG A 427 -59.37 31.15 56.73
C ARG A 427 -58.50 31.98 55.76
N SER A 428 -57.37 32.56 56.23
CA SER A 428 -56.33 33.23 55.43
C SER A 428 -55.11 32.33 55.26
#